data_AF-A0A376X0M2-F1
#
_entry.id   AF-A0A376X0M2-F1
#
_cell.length_a   1.000
_cell.length_b   1.000
_cell.length_c   1.000
_cell.angle_alpha   90.00
_cell.angle_beta   90.00
_cell.angle_gamma   90.00
#
_symmetry.space_group_name_H-M   'P 1'
#
loop_
_entity.id
_entity.type
_entity.pdbx_description
1 polymer ?
#
loop_
_entity_poly.entity_id
_entity_poly.type
_entity_poly.pdbx_seq_one_letter_code
_entity_poly.pdbx_strand_id
1 'polypeptide(L)' 'MAELFDIIDPIAIAEVREALTRTLATELADELLAIYNANYQSEYRVEHEDMQNALCVMPACVSSLLVKRIWLMCW' A
#
# COMPACT_ATOMS: atom_id res chain seq x y z
N MET A 1 -12.64 -7.15 7.19
CA MET A 1 -13.75 -6.53 6.43
C MET A 1 -14.99 -7.41 6.41
N ALA A 2 -14.87 -8.74 6.21
CA ALA A 2 -16.03 -9.64 6.18
C ALA A 2 -16.89 -9.58 7.47
N GLU A 3 -16.28 -9.50 8.64
CA GLU A 3 -16.99 -9.43 9.94
C GLU A 3 -17.71 -8.09 10.21
N LEU A 4 -17.60 -7.10 9.31
CA LEU A 4 -18.26 -5.80 9.46
C LEU A 4 -19.66 -5.76 8.81
N PHE A 5 -20.07 -6.82 8.10
CA PHE A 5 -21.32 -6.86 7.35
C PHE A 5 -22.19 -8.04 7.77
N ASP A 6 -23.49 -7.81 7.93
CA ASP A 6 -24.49 -8.84 8.25
C ASP A 6 -24.66 -9.87 7.12
N ILE A 7 -24.44 -9.46 5.87
CA ILE A 7 -24.40 -10.33 4.69
C ILE A 7 -23.05 -10.13 3.99
N ILE A 8 -22.27 -11.20 3.90
CA ILE A 8 -20.91 -11.15 3.37
C ILE A 8 -20.93 -11.42 1.86
N ASP A 9 -20.65 -10.38 1.07
CA ASP A 9 -20.26 -10.54 -0.33
C ASP A 9 -18.73 -10.42 -0.46
N PRO A 10 -17.99 -11.54 -0.62
CA PRO A 10 -16.54 -11.50 -0.68
C PRO A 10 -16.01 -10.82 -1.95
N ILE A 11 -16.79 -10.76 -3.04
CA ILE A 11 -16.41 -10.13 -4.30
C ILE A 11 -16.51 -8.62 -4.13
N ALA A 12 -17.67 -8.12 -3.69
CA ALA A 12 -17.87 -6.69 -3.48
C ALA A 12 -16.88 -6.12 -2.46
N ILE A 13 -16.57 -6.85 -1.38
CA ILE A 13 -15.57 -6.43 -0.39
C ILE A 13 -14.16 -6.37 -1.00
N ALA A 14 -13.81 -7.34 -1.86
CA ALA A 14 -12.52 -7.33 -2.54
C ALA A 14 -12.41 -6.14 -3.50
N GLU A 15 -13.45 -5.89 -4.29
CA GLU A 15 -13.50 -4.78 -5.24
C GLU A 15 -13.45 -3.42 -4.55
N VAL A 16 -14.23 -3.22 -3.48
CA VAL A 16 -14.23 -1.96 -2.71
C VAL A 16 -12.88 -1.74 -2.04
N ARG A 17 -12.29 -2.80 -1.46
CA ARG A 17 -10.95 -2.70 -0.87
C ARG A 17 -9.93 -2.29 -1.93
N GLU A 18 -9.97 -2.92 -3.09
CA GLU A 18 -9.04 -2.61 -4.17
C GLU A 18 -9.25 -1.19 -4.72
N ALA A 19 -10.49 -0.78 -4.94
CA ALA A 19 -10.83 0.58 -5.37
C ALA A 19 -10.36 1.63 -4.34
N LEU A 20 -10.57 1.38 -3.05
CA LEU A 20 -10.13 2.28 -1.99
C LEU A 20 -8.60 2.37 -1.94
N THR A 21 -7.90 1.23 -2.02
CA THR A 21 -6.43 1.21 -2.08
C THR A 21 -5.93 1.94 -3.32
N ARG A 22 -6.58 1.79 -4.48
CA ARG A 22 -6.25 2.52 -5.72
C ARG A 22 -6.44 4.03 -5.58
N THR A 23 -7.56 4.47 -5.01
CA THR A 23 -7.84 5.90 -4.81
C THR A 23 -6.82 6.51 -3.85
N LEU A 24 -6.58 5.88 -2.70
CA LEU A 24 -5.59 6.36 -1.74
C LEU A 24 -4.17 6.37 -2.32
N ALA A 25 -3.79 5.35 -3.09
CA ALA A 25 -2.49 5.32 -3.75
C ALA A 25 -2.33 6.40 -4.82
N THR A 26 -3.43 6.85 -5.42
CA THR A 26 -3.42 7.92 -6.43
C THR A 26 -3.27 9.29 -5.76
N GLU A 27 -4.08 9.56 -4.74
CA GLU A 27 -4.10 10.84 -4.03
C GLU A 27 -2.86 11.05 -3.15
N LEU A 28 -2.33 9.99 -2.52
CA LEU A 28 -1.19 10.06 -1.60
C LEU A 28 0.14 9.65 -2.25
N ALA A 29 0.20 9.65 -3.58
CA ALA A 29 1.34 9.09 -4.31
C ALA A 29 2.66 9.81 -3.99
N ASP A 30 2.61 11.14 -3.88
CA ASP A 30 3.79 11.97 -3.68
C ASP A 30 4.26 11.88 -2.22
N GLU A 31 3.33 11.78 -1.28
CA GLU A 31 3.60 11.54 0.14
C GLU A 31 4.18 10.14 0.37
N LEU A 32 3.62 9.11 -0.27
CA LEU A 32 4.13 7.75 -0.17
C LEU A 32 5.55 7.64 -0.75
N LEU A 33 5.83 8.36 -1.83
CA LEU A 33 7.18 8.43 -2.40
C LEU A 33 8.16 9.16 -1.46
N ALA A 34 7.72 10.25 -0.82
CA ALA A 34 8.53 10.97 0.16
C ALA A 34 8.86 10.08 1.38
N ILE A 35 7.87 9.33 1.89
CA ILE A 35 8.06 8.38 3.00
C ILE A 35 8.96 7.22 2.58
N TYR A 36 8.79 6.68 1.37
CA TYR A 36 9.66 5.63 0.84
C TYR A 36 11.12 6.07 0.78
N ASN A 37 11.38 7.27 0.26
CA ASN A 37 12.73 7.81 0.17
C ASN A 37 13.31 8.15 1.55
N ALA A 38 12.50 8.67 2.47
CA ALA A 38 12.94 9.01 3.83
C ALA A 38 13.28 7.78 4.69
N ASN A 39 12.60 6.65 4.46
CA ASN A 39 12.80 5.39 5.19
C ASN A 39 13.67 4.39 4.44
N TYR A 40 14.30 4.80 3.33
CA TYR A 40 15.23 3.95 2.61
C TYR A 40 16.48 3.70 3.45
N GLN A 41 16.72 2.42 3.77
CA GLN A 41 17.91 1.96 4.50
C GLN A 41 18.78 1.13 3.56
N SER A 42 20.06 1.50 3.44
CA SER A 42 21.01 0.79 2.59
C SER A 42 21.50 -0.53 3.20
N GLU A 43 21.45 -0.65 4.52
CA GLU A 43 21.85 -1.85 5.27
C GLU A 43 20.62 -2.47 5.93
N TYR A 44 20.49 -3.80 5.81
CA TYR A 44 19.47 -4.55 6.51
C TYR A 44 19.99 -4.93 7.90
N ARG A 45 19.42 -4.33 8.95
CA ARG A 45 19.72 -4.68 10.34
C ARG A 45 18.49 -5.29 11.01
N VAL A 46 18.75 -6.22 11.92
CA VAL A 46 17.74 -6.97 12.68
C VAL A 46 17.43 -6.18 13.97
N GLU A 47 17.13 -4.89 13.82
CA GLU A 47 16.67 -4.02 14.90
C GLU A 47 15.17 -3.76 14.74
N HIS A 48 14.45 -3.55 15.83
CA HIS A 48 12.99 -3.49 15.81
C HIS A 48 12.44 -2.37 14.91
N GLU A 49 13.17 -1.25 14.82
CA GLU A 49 12.84 -0.08 13.99
C GLU A 49 13.13 -0.36 12.51
N ASP A 50 14.29 -0.94 12.21
CA ASP A 50 14.71 -1.32 10.85
C ASP A 50 13.83 -2.44 10.28
N MET A 51 13.42 -3.41 11.10
CA MET A 51 12.43 -4.42 10.73
C MET A 51 11.06 -3.80 10.41
N GLN A 52 10.60 -2.82 11.21
CA GLN A 52 9.32 -2.17 10.96
C GLN A 52 9.32 -1.45 9.61
N ASN A 53 10.41 -0.74 9.30
CA ASN A 53 10.58 -0.08 8.01
C ASN A 53 10.69 -1.07 6.85
N ALA A 54 11.62 -2.03 6.93
CA ALA A 54 11.90 -2.97 5.85
C ALA A 54 10.74 -3.93 5.57
N LEU A 55 10.06 -4.42 6.60
CA LEU A 55 9.05 -5.48 6.48
C LEU A 55 7.62 -4.96 6.34
N CYS A 56 7.32 -3.75 6.84
CA CYS A 56 5.95 -3.23 6.89
C CYS A 56 5.77 -1.96 6.03
N VAL A 57 6.60 -0.93 6.25
CA VAL A 57 6.44 0.38 5.59
C VAL A 57 6.83 0.32 4.11
N MET A 58 8.00 -0.24 3.79
CA MET A 58 8.51 -0.27 2.42
C MET A 58 7.60 -1.09 1.47
N PRO A 59 7.14 -2.31 1.82
CA PRO A 59 6.22 -3.06 0.96
C PRO A 59 4.85 -2.39 0.78
N ALA A 60 4.34 -1.69 1.80
CA ALA A 60 3.09 -0.94 1.72
C ALA A 60 3.20 0.25 0.74
N CYS A 61 4.32 0.99 0.77
CA CYS A 61 4.58 2.09 -0.16
C CYS A 61 4.79 1.59 -1.60
N VAL A 62 5.52 0.47 -1.77
CA VAL A 62 5.78 -0.09 -3.10
C VAL A 62 4.52 -0.66 -3.74
N SER A 63 3.70 -1.38 -2.97
CA SER A 63 2.44 -1.95 -3.48
C SER A 63 1.45 -0.87 -3.93
N SER A 64 1.34 0.23 -3.18
CA SER A 64 0.52 1.39 -3.58
C SER A 64 1.09 2.12 -4.81
N LEU A 65 2.40 2.34 -4.89
CA LEU A 65 3.05 2.96 -6.06
C LEU A 65 2.92 2.10 -7.33
N LEU A 66 2.99 0.76 -7.22
CA LEU A 66 2.78 -0.16 -8.34
C LEU A 66 1.35 -0.08 -8.90
N VAL A 67 0.36 0.08 -8.03
CA VAL A 67 -1.05 0.24 -8.43
C VAL A 67 -1.26 1.50 -9.26
N LYS A 68 -0.65 2.63 -8.88
CA LYS A 68 -0.68 3.88 -9.69
C LYS A 68 -0.07 3.66 -11.08
N ARG A 69 1.06 2.96 -11.16
CA ARG A 69 1.79 2.74 -12.41
C ARG A 69 1.05 1.84 -13.40
N ILE A 70 0.31 0.84 -12.92
CA ILE A 70 -0.53 0.00 -13.78
C ILE A 70 -1.73 0.80 -14.32
N TRP A 71 -2.31 1.69 -13.52
CA TRP A 71 -3.46 2.49 -13.93
C TRP A 71 -3.12 3.52 -15.01
N LEU A 72 -2.00 4.23 -14.87
CA LEU A 72 -1.46 5.15 -15.90
C LEU A 72 -1.08 4.48 -17.23
N MET A 73 -0.95 3.15 -17.28
CA MET A 73 -0.69 2.42 -18.53
C MET A 73 -1.93 1.81 -19.17
N CYS A 74 -3.03 1.67 -18.41
CA CYS A 74 -4.29 1.09 -18.89
C CYS A 74 -5.35 2.14 -19.28
N TRP A 75 -5.03 3.44 -19.16
CA TRP A 75 -5.87 4.57 -19.58
C TRP A 75 -5.05 5.57 -20.40
#